data_AF-A0A9P5JI14-F1
#
_entry.id   AF-A0A9P5JI14-F1
#
_cell.length_a   1.000
_cell.length_b   1.000
_cell.length_c   1.000
_cell.angle_alpha   90.00
_cell.angle_beta   90.00
_cell.angle_gamma   90.00
#
_symmetry.space_group_name_H-M   'P 1'
#
loop_
_entity.id
_entity.type
_entity.pdbx_description
1 polymer ?
#
loop_
_entity_poly.entity_id
_entity_poly.type
_entity_poly.pdbx_seq_one_letter_code
_entity_poly.pdbx_strand_id
1 'polypeptide(L)'
;MALYDVWESKREIFIVTEYAGGGDLFTHFSDLSPNDMDEFTIAGYTHQILAALAHCHSLGVTFNGIQAENILLDKNKERVKLALSDSTR
;
A
#
# COMPACT_ATOMS: atom_id res chain seq x y z
N MET A 1 -5.03 6.10 -2.64
CA MET A 1 -5.74 5.82 -1.38
C MET A 1 -6.42 7.10 -0.94
N ALA A 2 -7.72 7.22 -1.18
CA ALA A 2 -8.52 8.33 -0.68
C ALA A 2 -9.28 7.90 0.58
N LEU A 3 -9.38 8.81 1.55
CA LEU A 3 -10.28 8.68 2.70
C LEU A 3 -11.65 9.22 2.29
N TYR A 4 -12.69 8.40 2.39
CA TYR A 4 -14.06 8.80 2.07
C TYR A 4 -14.85 9.19 3.30
N ASP A 5 -14.69 8.44 4.40
CA ASP A 5 -15.43 8.68 5.63
C ASP A 5 -14.71 8.08 6.85
N VAL A 6 -15.04 8.58 8.04
CA VAL A 6 -14.58 8.04 9.33
C VAL A 6 -15.77 7.93 10.27
N TRP A 7 -16.07 6.72 10.72
CA TRP A 7 -17.13 6.47 11.69
C TRP A 7 -16.53 6.07 13.01
N GLU A 8 -17.00 6.66 14.10
CA GLU A 8 -16.51 6.39 15.44
C GLU A 8 -17.65 5.87 16.32
N SER A 9 -17.37 4.79 17.06
CA SER A 9 -18.18 4.31 18.16
C SER A 9 -17.40 4.44 19.46
N LYS A 10 -18.05 4.18 20.61
CA LYS A 10 -17.38 4.21 21.92
C LYS A 10 -16.18 3.26 22.06
N ARG A 11 -16.03 2.29 21.16
CA ARG A 11 -15.00 1.24 21.26
C ARG A 11 -14.16 1.07 20.00
N GLU A 12 -14.59 1.61 18.87
CA GLU A 12 -14.04 1.26 17.56
C GLU A 12 -14.07 2.47 16.62
N ILE A 13 -13.05 2.59 15.77
CA ILE A 13 -12.96 3.55 14.69
C ILE A 13 -12.98 2.77 13.37
N PHE A 14 -13.87 3.15 12.47
CA PHE A 14 -13.98 2.61 11.12
C PHE A 14 -13.51 3.68 10.13
N ILE A 15 -12.54 3.33 9.29
CA ILE A 15 -11.97 4.23 8.28
C ILE A 15 -12.40 3.72 6.91
N VAL A 16 -13.31 4.43 6.24
CA VAL A 16 -13.81 4.09 4.90
C VAL A 16 -12.88 4.69 3.86
N THR A 17 -12.19 3.83 3.11
CA THR A 17 -11.18 4.25 2.14
C THR A 17 -11.40 3.65 0.75
N GLU A 18 -10.67 4.19 -0.22
CA GLU A 18 -10.59 3.64 -1.58
C GLU A 18 -10.22 2.16 -1.58
N TYR A 19 -11.09 1.32 -2.16
CA TYR A 19 -10.85 -0.12 -2.26
C TYR A 19 -9.59 -0.45 -3.08
N ALA A 20 -8.77 -1.35 -2.55
CA ALA A 20 -7.59 -1.89 -3.20
C ALA A 20 -7.81 -3.37 -3.55
N GLY A 21 -8.42 -3.62 -4.70
CA GLY A 21 -8.85 -4.96 -5.12
C GLY A 21 -7.73 -5.88 -5.60
N GLY A 22 -6.48 -5.42 -5.64
CA GLY A 22 -5.32 -6.21 -6.07
C GLY A 22 -4.66 -7.02 -4.96
N GLY A 23 -5.09 -6.85 -3.70
CA GLY A 23 -4.43 -7.44 -2.53
C GLY A 23 -3.17 -6.70 -2.12
N ASP A 24 -2.38 -7.28 -1.22
CA ASP A 24 -1.07 -6.78 -0.84
C ASP A 24 0.05 -7.27 -1.77
N LEU A 25 1.13 -6.49 -1.83
CA LEU A 25 2.28 -6.73 -2.69
C LEU A 25 3.04 -8.00 -2.30
N PHE A 26 3.04 -8.36 -1.01
CA PHE A 26 3.69 -9.57 -0.53
C PHE A 26 3.03 -10.84 -1.10
N THR A 27 1.71 -10.96 -0.97
CA THR A 27 0.95 -12.05 -1.58
C THR A 27 1.08 -12.01 -3.10
N HIS A 28 1.04 -10.82 -3.72
CA HIS A 28 1.21 -10.72 -5.17
C HIS A 28 2.54 -11.33 -5.65
N PHE A 29 3.65 -11.04 -4.98
CA PHE A 29 4.95 -11.62 -5.34
C PHE A 29 5.10 -13.09 -4.93
N SER A 30 4.43 -13.52 -3.86
CA SER A 30 4.45 -14.92 -3.43
C SER A 30 3.72 -15.85 -4.41
N ASP A 31 2.71 -15.33 -5.12
CA ASP A 31 1.91 -16.08 -6.09
C ASP A 31 2.54 -16.12 -7.50
N LEU A 32 3.53 -15.28 -7.79
CA LEU A 32 4.19 -15.22 -9.09
C LEU A 32 5.34 -16.23 -9.19
N SER A 33 5.51 -16.83 -10.37
CA SER A 33 6.75 -17.55 -10.66
C SER A 33 7.90 -16.55 -10.79
N PRO A 34 9.14 -16.90 -10.40
CA PRO A 34 10.30 -16.03 -10.60
C PRO A 34 10.50 -15.57 -12.06
N ASN A 35 10.00 -16.35 -13.03
CA ASN A 35 10.07 -16.01 -14.46
C ASN A 35 8.96 -15.06 -14.92
N ASP A 36 7.93 -14.83 -14.11
CA ASP A 36 6.80 -13.94 -14.42
C ASP A 36 7.07 -12.50 -13.95
N MET A 37 8.25 -12.24 -13.39
CA MET A 37 8.67 -10.97 -12.81
C MET A 37 9.81 -10.35 -13.60
N ASP A 38 9.50 -9.40 -14.47
CA ASP A 38 10.54 -8.61 -15.14
C ASP A 38 11.03 -7.45 -14.27
N GLU A 39 12.29 -7.05 -14.50
CA GLU A 39 12.94 -5.96 -13.78
C GLU A 39 12.21 -4.62 -13.97
N PHE A 40 11.58 -4.44 -15.13
CA PHE A 40 10.85 -3.21 -15.45
C PHE A 40 9.63 -3.02 -14.55
N THR A 41 8.90 -4.09 -14.27
CA THR A 41 7.74 -4.13 -13.39
C THR A 41 8.16 -3.84 -11.95
N ILE A 42 9.25 -4.49 -11.49
CA ILE A 42 9.82 -4.26 -10.15
C ILE A 42 10.28 -2.80 -10.00
N ALA A 43 10.95 -2.25 -11.01
CA ALA A 43 11.36 -0.85 -11.04
C ALA A 43 10.15 0.09 -11.02
N GLY A 44 9.07 -0.26 -11.72
CA GLY A 44 7.79 0.46 -11.70
C GLY A 44 7.18 0.54 -10.30
N TYR A 45 7.10 -0.59 -9.58
CA TYR A 45 6.63 -0.60 -8.19
C TYR A 45 7.55 0.22 -7.28
N THR A 46 8.87 0.03 -7.40
CA THR A 46 9.87 0.74 -6.59
C THR A 46 9.76 2.25 -6.77
N HIS A 47 9.64 2.72 -8.02
CA HIS A 47 9.47 4.14 -8.32
C HIS A 47 8.20 4.72 -7.67
N GLN A 48 7.07 4.01 -7.76
CA GLN A 48 5.82 4.45 -7.14
C GLN A 48 5.91 4.53 -5.61
N ILE A 49 6.55 3.54 -4.98
CA ILE A 49 6.78 3.52 -3.53
C ILE A 49 7.65 4.73 -3.12
N LEU A 50 8.77 4.96 -3.81
CA LEU A 50 9.66 6.09 -3.52
C LEU A 50 8.96 7.44 -3.74
N ALA A 51 8.15 7.58 -4.79
CA ALA A 51 7.38 8.79 -5.05
C ALA A 51 6.36 9.06 -3.94
N ALA A 52 5.66 8.03 -3.46
CA ALA A 52 4.73 8.15 -2.35
C ALA A 52 5.44 8.53 -1.03
N LEU A 53 6.58 7.92 -0.74
CA LEU A 53 7.40 8.28 0.44
C LEU A 53 7.94 9.71 0.35
N ALA A 54 8.43 10.13 -0.81
CA ALA A 54 8.88 11.49 -1.04
C ALA A 54 7.75 12.51 -0.79
N HIS A 55 6.52 12.17 -1.22
CA HIS A 55 5.35 12.98 -0.92
C HIS A 55 5.06 13.05 0.59
N CYS A 56 5.06 11.92 1.30
CA CYS A 56 4.89 11.90 2.76
C CYS A 56 5.94 12.76 3.47
N HIS A 57 7.21 12.60 3.10
CA HIS A 57 8.31 13.37 3.67
C HIS A 57 8.17 14.87 3.38
N SER A 58 7.66 15.26 2.21
CA SER A 58 7.39 16.68 1.89
C SER A 58 6.32 17.31 2.80
N LEU A 59 5.45 16.48 3.39
CA LEU A 59 4.43 16.89 4.35
C LEU A 59 4.90 16.76 5.81
N GLY A 60 6.17 16.40 6.05
CA GLY A 60 6.71 16.16 7.39
C GLY A 60 6.22 14.86 8.04
N VAL A 61 5.64 13.94 7.27
CA VAL A 61 5.14 12.65 7.76
C VAL A 61 6.14 11.56 7.39
N THR A 62 6.65 10.85 8.39
CA THR A 62 7.48 9.65 8.17
C THR A 62 6.61 8.41 8.17
N PHE A 63 6.66 7.65 7.07
CA PHE A 63 5.97 6.36 6.97
C PHE A 63 6.82 5.26 7.62
N ASN A 64 6.57 4.96 8.90
CA ASN A 64 7.38 4.02 9.70
C ASN A 64 7.02 2.54 9.52
N GLY A 65 6.30 2.18 8.45
CA GLY A 65 5.74 0.85 8.24
C GLY A 65 6.04 0.26 6.85
N ILE A 66 7.20 0.56 6.27
CA ILE A 66 7.56 0.04 4.93
C ILE A 66 7.83 -1.48 5.04
N GLN A 67 6.77 -2.24 4.83
CA GLN A 67 6.79 -3.70 4.68
C GLN A 67 5.91 -4.05 3.48
N ALA A 68 6.23 -5.12 2.75
CA ALA A 68 5.48 -5.50 1.56
C ALA A 68 4.00 -5.79 1.84
N GLU A 69 3.68 -6.20 3.08
CA GLU A 69 2.31 -6.43 3.57
C GLU A 69 1.48 -5.12 3.66
N ASN A 70 2.15 -3.98 3.79
CA ASN A 70 1.55 -2.64 3.91
C ASN A 70 1.44 -1.90 2.59
N ILE A 71 1.73 -2.60 1.49
CA ILE A 71 1.71 -2.04 0.15
C ILE A 71 0.59 -2.74 -0.60
N LEU A 72 -0.52 -2.02 -0.80
CA LEU A 72 -1.69 -2.56 -1.51
C LEU A 72 -1.63 -2.23 -3.00
N LEU A 73 -2.25 -3.09 -3.78
CA LEU A 73 -2.35 -2.97 -5.23
C LEU A 73 -3.78 -2.61 -5.64
N ASP A 74 -3.89 -1.81 -6.69
CA ASP A 74 -5.18 -1.62 -7.34
C ASP A 74 -5.62 -2.88 -8.10
N LYS A 75 -6.87 -2.89 -8.58
CA LYS A 75 -7.48 -4.07 -9.22
C LYS A 75 -6.64 -4.64 -10.38
N ASN A 76 -5.93 -3.78 -11.10
CA ASN A 76 -5.10 -4.18 -12.24
C ASN A 76 -3.66 -4.51 -11.85
N LYS A 77 -3.28 -4.30 -10.58
CA LYS A 77 -1.91 -4.44 -10.07
C LYS A 77 -0.91 -3.52 -10.78
N GLU A 78 -1.37 -2.36 -11.24
CA GLU A 78 -0.52 -1.37 -11.93
C GLU A 78 -0.11 -0.25 -10.97
N ARG A 79 -0.92 0.01 -9.93
CA ARG A 79 -0.68 1.10 -8.98
C ARG A 79 -0.49 0.62 -7.56
N VAL A 80 0.50 1.22 -6.90
CA VAL A 80 0.81 1.03 -5.50
C VAL A 80 0.00 1.98 -4.63
N LYS A 81 -0.48 1.48 -3.48
CA LYS A 81 -1.15 2.24 -2.43
C LYS A 81 -0.51 1.91 -1.10
N LEU A 82 0.08 2.90 -0.43
CA LEU A 82 0.58 2.72 0.93
C LEU A 82 -0.60 2.60 1.90
N ALA A 83 -0.69 1.48 2.61
CA ALA A 83 -1.63 1.25 3.69
C ALA A 83 -0.88 1.29 5.02
N LEU A 84 -1.45 1.94 6.01
CA LEU A 84 -0.93 1.86 7.38
C LEU A 84 -1.39 0.52 7.96
N SER A 85 -0.47 -0.38 8.31
CA SER A 85 -0.83 -1.45 9.24
C SER A 85 -1.03 -0.85 10.61
N ASP A 86 -2.11 -1.25 11.27
CA ASP A 86 -2.17 -1.17 12.72
C ASP A 86 -1.15 -2.16 13.29
N SER A 87 -0.05 -1.63 13.80
CA SER A 87 0.95 -2.41 14.53
C SER A 87 0.45 -2.63 15.96
N THR A 88 -0.70 -3.29 16.15
CA THR A 88 -1.05 -3.86 17.45
C THR A 88 -0.10 -5.04 17.72
N ARG A 89 1.03 -4.74 18.35
CA ARG A 89 1.72 -5.65 19.26
C ARG A 89 1.53 -5.16 20.68
#